data_AF-A0A5C1A7B7-F1
#
_entry.id   AF-A0A5C1A7B7-F1
#
_cell.length_a   1.000
_cell.length_b   1.000
_cell.length_c   1.000
_cell.angle_alpha   90.00
_cell.angle_beta   90.00
_cell.angle_gamma   90.00
#
_symmetry.space_group_name_H-M   'P 1'
#
loop_
_entity.id
_entity.type
_entity.pdbx_description
1 polymer ?
#
loop_
_entity_poly.entity_id
_entity_poly.type
_entity_poly.pdbx_seq_one_letter_code
_entity_poly.pdbx_strand_id
1 'polypeptide(L)'
;MTDQEILALGPAFATYLRRFRTHFGQDRTAGHFGNYCRGLLSDLPRKSVEPMALTSGTAVRTLQEFLVTARWDHASARDALQCHLRDLLVGLSGDRLGTVGMIDETSSRKWGDHTPGVW
;
A
#
# COMPACT_ATOMS: atom_id res chain seq x y z
N MET A 1 -16.07 15.46 7.68
CA MET A 1 -14.68 15.65 7.26
C MET A 1 -14.52 17.08 6.81
N THR A 2 -13.64 17.84 7.44
CA THR A 2 -13.37 19.25 7.13
C THR A 2 -12.31 19.37 6.04
N ASP A 3 -12.24 20.52 5.37
CA ASP A 3 -11.20 20.78 4.35
C ASP A 3 -9.78 20.62 4.93
N GLN A 4 -9.59 20.97 6.20
CA GLN A 4 -8.33 20.81 6.91
C GLN A 4 -7.96 19.33 7.11
N GLU A 5 -8.93 18.47 7.42
CA GLU A 5 -8.73 17.03 7.54
C GLU A 5 -8.35 16.40 6.18
N ILE A 6 -8.93 16.89 5.09
CA ILE A 6 -8.59 16.44 3.73
C ILE A 6 -7.14 16.83 3.39
N LEU A 7 -6.74 18.06 3.68
CA LEU A 7 -5.37 18.53 3.43
C LEU A 7 -4.34 17.76 4.27
N ALA A 8 -4.69 17.35 5.48
CA ALA A 8 -3.82 16.57 6.35
C ALA A 8 -3.61 15.12 5.88
N LEU A 9 -4.50 14.58 5.03
CA LEU A 9 -4.46 13.19 4.59
C LEU A 9 -3.21 12.86 3.78
N GLY A 10 -2.75 13.77 2.91
CA GLY A 10 -1.56 13.57 2.08
C GLY A 10 -0.28 13.33 2.92
N PRO A 11 0.08 14.25 3.84
CA PRO A 11 1.21 14.07 4.75
C PRO A 11 1.06 12.87 5.70
N ALA A 12 -0.15 12.62 6.20
CA ALA A 12 -0.44 11.47 7.05
C ALA A 12 -0.20 10.15 6.28
N PHE A 13 -0.66 10.08 5.04
CA PHE A 13 -0.45 8.93 4.17
C PHE A 13 1.03 8.74 3.81
N ALA A 14 1.76 9.82 3.50
CA ALA A 14 3.20 9.73 3.25
C ALA A 14 3.97 9.22 4.48
N THR A 15 3.59 9.68 5.67
CA THR A 15 4.14 9.17 6.94
C THR A 15 3.79 7.71 7.15
N TYR A 16 2.58 7.29 6.76
CA TYR A 16 2.18 5.89 6.82
C TYR A 16 3.02 4.99 5.91
N LEU A 17 3.17 5.37 4.65
CA LEU A 17 3.96 4.61 3.68
C LEU A 17 5.44 4.51 4.03
N ARG A 18 6.00 5.51 4.75
CA ARG A 18 7.42 5.52 5.16
C ARG A 18 7.82 4.27 5.93
N ARG A 19 6.90 3.69 6.71
CA ARG A 19 7.13 2.47 7.51
C ARG A 19 7.53 1.28 6.65
N PHE A 20 7.07 1.23 5.41
CA PHE A 20 7.29 0.09 4.53
C PHE A 20 8.50 0.23 3.62
N ARG A 21 9.10 1.43 3.54
CA ARG A 21 10.16 1.74 2.57
C ARG A 21 11.38 0.81 2.71
N THR A 22 11.73 0.44 3.94
CA THR A 22 12.89 -0.41 4.25
C THR A 22 12.77 -1.83 3.70
N HIS A 23 11.56 -2.30 3.38
CA HIS A 23 11.35 -3.67 2.89
C HIS A 23 11.57 -3.83 1.38
N PHE A 24 11.78 -2.72 0.65
CA PHE A 24 12.02 -2.74 -0.80
C PHE A 24 13.52 -2.83 -1.17
N GLY A 25 14.42 -2.80 -0.18
CA GLY A 25 15.88 -2.93 -0.34
C GLY A 25 16.58 -1.77 -1.07
N GLN A 26 15.86 -1.00 -1.89
CA GLN A 26 16.38 0.13 -2.66
C GLN A 26 15.39 1.30 -2.60
N ASP A 27 15.91 2.51 -2.36
CA ASP A 27 15.08 3.72 -2.25
C ASP A 27 14.28 4.03 -3.52
N ARG A 28 14.82 3.72 -4.70
CA ARG A 28 14.12 3.87 -5.98
C ARG A 28 12.89 2.97 -6.07
N THR A 29 13.02 1.70 -5.65
CA THR A 29 11.93 0.73 -5.63
C THR A 29 10.86 1.13 -4.63
N ALA A 30 11.27 1.61 -3.45
CA ALA A 30 10.36 2.20 -2.46
C ALA A 30 9.67 3.48 -2.97
N GLY A 31 10.31 4.22 -3.88
CA GLY A 31 9.72 5.34 -4.61
C GLY A 31 8.56 4.91 -5.49
N HIS A 32 8.73 3.84 -6.28
CA HIS A 32 7.66 3.29 -7.13
C HIS A 32 6.47 2.77 -6.31
N PHE A 33 6.71 2.15 -5.15
CA PHE A 33 5.66 1.81 -4.18
C PHE A 33 4.84 3.05 -3.78
N GLY A 34 5.53 4.14 -3.40
CA GLY A 34 4.88 5.40 -3.05
C GLY A 34 4.07 6.01 -4.19
N ASN A 35 4.56 5.92 -5.43
CA ASN A 35 3.87 6.43 -6.62
C ASN A 35 2.61 5.60 -6.92
N TYR A 36 2.73 4.27 -6.87
CA TYR A 36 1.61 3.36 -7.08
C TYR A 36 0.50 3.57 -6.04
N CYS A 37 0.86 3.64 -4.75
CA CYS A 37 -0.10 3.87 -3.66
C CYS A 37 -0.84 5.21 -3.79
N ARG A 38 -0.16 6.30 -4.19
CA ARG A 38 -0.82 7.58 -4.48
C ARG A 38 -1.74 7.50 -5.69
N GLY A 39 -1.32 6.78 -6.74
CA GLY A 39 -2.16 6.49 -7.89
C GLY A 39 -3.47 5.77 -7.51
N LEU A 40 -3.42 4.80 -6.59
CA LEU A 40 -4.61 4.09 -6.11
C LEU A 40 -5.61 5.01 -5.38
N LEU A 41 -5.12 6.05 -4.69
CA LEU A 41 -5.95 7.02 -3.98
C LEU A 41 -6.31 8.26 -4.81
N SER A 42 -5.75 8.40 -6.02
CA SER A 42 -6.04 9.53 -6.90
C SER A 42 -7.47 9.52 -7.45
N ASP A 43 -7.84 10.62 -8.10
CA ASP A 43 -9.06 10.82 -8.87
C ASP A 43 -8.93 10.40 -10.35
N LEU A 44 -7.86 9.68 -10.71
CA LEU A 44 -7.65 9.22 -12.08
C LEU A 44 -8.85 8.39 -12.58
N PRO A 45 -9.40 8.71 -13.78
CA PRO A 45 -10.57 8.01 -14.32
C PRO A 45 -10.37 6.49 -14.44
N ARG A 46 -9.12 6.07 -14.68
CA ARG A 46 -8.72 4.67 -14.67
C ARG A 46 -7.43 4.51 -13.86
N LYS A 47 -7.53 3.74 -12.79
CA LYS A 47 -6.42 3.41 -11.88
C LYS A 47 -5.59 2.23 -12.39
N SER A 48 -5.15 2.31 -13.65
CA SER A 48 -4.22 1.34 -14.26
C SER A 48 -2.77 1.84 -14.18
N VAL A 49 -1.82 0.96 -14.47
CA VAL A 49 -0.38 1.24 -14.35
C VAL A 49 0.04 2.46 -15.19
N GLU A 50 -0.43 2.54 -16.43
CA GLU A 50 -0.04 3.61 -17.35
C GLU A 50 -0.50 5.01 -16.89
N PRO A 51 -1.79 5.28 -16.60
CA PRO A 51 -2.22 6.57 -16.06
C PRO A 51 -1.48 6.98 -14.77
N MET A 52 -1.25 6.02 -13.86
CA MET A 52 -0.52 6.29 -12.62
C MET A 52 0.96 6.62 -12.86
N ALA A 53 1.59 5.92 -13.81
CA ALA A 53 2.98 6.16 -14.17
C ALA A 53 3.15 7.55 -14.77
N LEU A 54 2.31 7.91 -15.75
CA LEU A 54 2.32 9.22 -16.40
C LEU A 54 2.09 10.36 -15.39
N THR A 55 1.11 10.20 -14.51
CA THR A 55 0.79 11.21 -13.48
C THR A 55 1.91 11.39 -12.46
N SER A 56 2.65 10.32 -12.14
CA SER A 56 3.76 10.35 -11.19
C SER A 56 5.12 10.64 -11.83
N GLY A 57 5.17 10.95 -13.14
CA GLY A 57 6.42 11.17 -13.88
C GLY A 57 7.32 9.93 -13.96
N THR A 58 6.78 8.74 -13.72
CA THR A 58 7.50 7.47 -13.83
C THR A 58 7.30 6.90 -15.23
N ALA A 59 8.34 6.36 -15.85
CA ALA A 59 8.17 5.65 -17.12
C ALA A 59 7.21 4.47 -16.94
N VAL A 60 6.25 4.30 -17.87
CA VAL A 60 5.22 3.26 -17.80
C VAL A 60 5.85 1.88 -17.60
N ARG A 61 6.91 1.59 -18.37
CA ARG A 61 7.64 0.32 -18.27
C ARG A 61 8.25 0.09 -16.88
N THR A 62 8.80 1.13 -16.27
CA THR A 62 9.39 1.05 -14.92
C THR A 62 8.34 0.71 -13.87
N LEU A 63 7.15 1.33 -13.92
CA LEU A 63 6.08 1.03 -12.96
C LEU A 63 5.47 -0.36 -13.20
N GLN A 64 5.41 -0.81 -14.46
CA GLN A 64 5.03 -2.20 -14.80
C GLN A 64 6.03 -3.20 -14.22
N GLU A 65 7.32 -2.99 -14.41
CA GLU A 65 8.37 -3.86 -13.86
C GLU A 65 8.35 -3.87 -12.32
N PHE A 66 8.09 -2.72 -11.69
CA PHE A 66 7.88 -2.68 -10.25
C PHE A 66 6.77 -3.65 -9.79
N LEU A 67 5.64 -3.70 -10.49
CA LEU A 67 4.52 -4.58 -10.11
C LEU A 67 4.74 -6.06 -10.45
N VAL A 68 5.58 -6.35 -11.44
CA VAL A 68 5.74 -7.72 -11.98
C VAL A 68 7.00 -8.41 -11.43
N THR A 69 8.10 -7.69 -11.29
CA THR A 69 9.43 -8.29 -11.02
C THR A 69 10.12 -7.77 -9.77
N ALA A 70 9.68 -6.66 -9.18
CA ALA A 70 10.35 -6.14 -7.98
C ALA A 70 10.23 -7.14 -6.83
N ARG A 71 11.39 -7.55 -6.30
CA ARG A 71 11.48 -8.34 -5.07
C ARG A 71 11.47 -7.39 -3.88
N TRP A 72 10.63 -7.69 -2.92
CA TRP A 72 10.56 -7.00 -1.63
C TRP A 72 10.27 -8.02 -0.54
N ASP A 73 10.62 -7.70 0.69
CA ASP A 73 10.41 -8.58 1.82
C ASP A 73 8.95 -8.50 2.29
N HIS A 74 8.11 -9.33 1.67
CA HIS A 74 6.67 -9.40 1.95
C HIS A 74 6.39 -9.77 3.41
N ALA A 75 7.17 -10.70 3.97
CA ALA A 75 6.98 -11.16 5.35
C ALA A 75 7.31 -10.01 6.32
N SER A 76 8.46 -9.37 6.14
CA SER A 76 8.86 -8.23 6.96
C SER A 76 7.87 -7.06 6.85
N ALA A 77 7.35 -6.76 5.67
CA ALA A 77 6.33 -5.72 5.49
C ALA A 77 5.01 -6.05 6.20
N ARG A 78 4.57 -7.31 6.17
CA ARG A 78 3.41 -7.78 6.92
C ARG A 78 3.64 -7.65 8.43
N ASP A 79 4.81 -8.06 8.91
CA ASP A 79 5.15 -8.00 10.33
C ASP A 79 5.22 -6.54 10.81
N ALA A 80 5.71 -5.62 9.97
CA ALA A 80 5.68 -4.18 10.25
C ALA A 80 4.25 -3.62 10.36
N LEU A 81 3.32 -4.07 9.51
CA LEU A 81 1.91 -3.73 9.63
C LEU A 81 1.31 -4.27 10.93
N GLN A 82 1.57 -5.53 11.27
CA GLN A 82 1.06 -6.14 12.51
C GLN A 82 1.60 -5.43 13.75
N CYS A 83 2.89 -5.09 13.79
CA CYS A 83 3.48 -4.31 14.87
C CYS A 83 2.84 -2.91 14.96
N HIS A 84 2.63 -2.24 13.82
CA HIS A 84 1.97 -0.93 13.81
C HIS A 84 0.55 -1.00 14.38
N LEU A 85 -0.23 -2.01 13.99
CA LEU A 85 -1.58 -2.22 14.52
C LEU A 85 -1.57 -2.50 16.02
N ARG A 86 -0.67 -3.37 16.50
CA ARG A 86 -0.47 -3.61 17.93
C ARG A 86 -0.21 -2.31 18.68
N ASP A 87 0.73 -1.49 18.20
CA ASP A 87 1.12 -0.24 18.87
C ASP A 87 -0.04 0.78 18.88
N LEU A 88 -0.84 0.82 17.82
CA LEU A 88 -2.08 1.62 17.79
C LEU A 88 -3.09 1.14 18.83
N LEU A 89 -3.32 -0.17 18.91
CA LEU A 89 -4.28 -0.78 19.85
C LEU A 89 -3.91 -0.51 21.31
N VAL A 90 -2.62 -0.58 21.65
CA VAL A 90 -2.12 -0.25 23.00
C VAL A 90 -2.43 1.21 23.37
N GLY A 91 -2.44 2.12 22.39
CA GLY A 91 -2.76 3.53 22.58
C GLY A 91 -4.25 3.84 22.69
N LEU A 92 -5.14 2.89 22.41
CA LEU A 92 -6.58 3.08 22.51
C LEU A 92 -7.06 2.86 23.95
N SER A 93 -7.98 3.72 24.39
CA SER A 93 -8.69 3.55 25.66
C SER A 93 -9.47 2.22 25.64
N GLY A 94 -9.14 1.31 26.55
CA GLY A 94 -9.89 0.06 26.70
C GLY A 94 -11.30 0.31 27.24
N ASP A 95 -12.25 -0.52 26.80
CA ASP A 95 -13.54 -0.68 27.45
C ASP A 95 -13.63 -2.07 28.12
N ARG A 96 -14.81 -2.43 28.64
CA ARG A 96 -15.03 -3.75 29.27
C ARG A 96 -14.91 -4.93 28.29
N LEU A 97 -15.13 -4.70 27.00
CA LEU A 97 -15.07 -5.75 25.98
C LEU A 97 -13.63 -6.01 25.53
N GLY A 98 -12.78 -4.99 25.61
CA GLY A 98 -11.39 -5.07 25.18
C GLY A 98 -11.26 -5.02 23.65
N THR A 99 -10.14 -5.52 23.13
CA THR A 99 -9.88 -5.57 21.67
C THR A 99 -10.31 -6.93 21.10
N VAL A 100 -11.16 -6.91 20.08
CA VAL A 100 -11.57 -8.12 19.35
C VAL A 100 -10.81 -8.22 18.03
N GLY A 101 -10.05 -9.30 17.84
CA GLY A 101 -9.40 -9.62 16.57
C GLY A 101 -10.26 -10.59 15.75
N MET A 102 -10.63 -10.19 14.53
CA MET A 102 -11.36 -11.05 13.59
C MET A 102 -10.40 -11.60 12.55
N ILE A 103 -10.41 -12.93 12.38
CA ILE A 103 -9.66 -13.63 11.33
C ILE A 103 -10.70 -14.35 10.48
N ASP A 104 -10.75 -14.00 9.21
CA ASP A 104 -11.63 -14.59 8.21
C ASP A 104 -10.83 -14.86 6.93
N GLU A 105 -11.14 -15.97 6.26
CA GLU A 105 -10.47 -16.33 5.02
C GLU A 105 -11.15 -15.66 3.83
N THR A 106 -10.37 -14.99 2.98
CA THR A 106 -10.87 -14.43 1.73
C THR A 106 -10.01 -14.88 0.55
N SER A 107 -10.64 -15.09 -0.60
CA SER A 107 -9.95 -15.42 -1.85
C SER A 107 -10.34 -14.42 -2.94
N SER A 108 -9.40 -14.09 -3.81
CA SER A 108 -9.64 -13.25 -4.98
C SER A 108 -9.63 -14.12 -6.24
N ARG A 109 -10.82 -14.57 -6.67
CA ARG A 109 -10.94 -15.34 -7.92
C ARG A 109 -10.54 -14.44 -9.10
N LYS A 110 -9.41 -14.75 -9.72
CA LYS A 110 -9.02 -14.16 -11.00
C LYS A 110 -9.83 -14.82 -12.13
N TRP A 111 -10.29 -14.03 -13.08
CA TRP A 111 -10.98 -14.48 -14.28
C TRP A 111 -10.14 -14.14 -15.51
N GLY A 112 -9.98 -15.12 -16.41
CA GLY A 112 -9.18 -15.03 -17.63
C GLY A 112 -8.20 -16.21 -17.77
N ASP A 113 -7.82 -16.52 -19.01
CA ASP A 113 -6.92 -17.65 -19.35
C ASP A 113 -5.43 -17.30 -19.19
N HIS A 114 -5.15 -16.06 -18.81
CA HIS A 114 -3.81 -15.55 -18.57
C HIS A 114 -3.77 -15.00 -17.16
N THR A 115 -3.10 -15.71 -16.27
CA THR A 115 -2.89 -15.22 -14.91
C THR A 115 -1.61 -14.39 -14.89
N PRO A 116 -1.66 -13.07 -14.61
CA PRO A 116 -0.45 -12.36 -14.26
C PRO A 116 0.02 -12.92 -12.90
N GLY A 117 1.19 -13.57 -12.91
CA GLY A 117 1.97 -13.88 -11.71
C GLY A 117 1.46 -15.04 -10.85
N VAL A 118 0.91 -16.11 -11.43
CA VAL A 118 0.70 -17.38 -10.73
C VAL A 118 1.45 -18.43 -11.53
N TRP A 119 2.51 -18.98 -10.94
CA TRP A 119 3.22 -20.15 -11.46
C TRP A 119 2.54 -21.40 -10.91
#